data_AF-S8DUJ4-F1
#
_entry.id   AF-S8DUJ4-F1
#
_cell.length_a   1.000
_cell.length_b   1.000
_cell.length_c   1.000
_cell.angle_alpha   90.00
_cell.angle_beta   90.00
_cell.angle_gamma   90.00
#
_symmetry.space_group_name_H-M   'P 1'
#
loop_
_entity.id
_entity.type
_entity.pdbx_description
1 polymer ?
#
loop_
_entity_poly.entity_id
_entity_poly.type
_entity_poly.pdbx_seq_one_letter_code
_entity_poly.pdbx_strand_id
1 'polypeptide(L)'
;MSLKTFSLLLSLVVASTAGALRPSARMPSSQVYNFNRAASQAANGTPPTASSVLAPAASNAVPQASDDFDCNTDSATPFLRAHSLVHTDHFYTTDYKEMEDAVESGDYEYQGIAGLVLRNPTQSTVPLYAVYHPGSKSSYFEHYYTTSQQEADTCISKEGYVDQGTAANVYATQICGSIPLYYVWIPNKDSLYTTNETEREYAIKTLGYKDEGIACYVLPELLSTRPGLHLADNQHLSGTVIAVEMATLGESSPAATPPQFKSAPPSVEVQVNLDTASAVPFVRAYSATLTDHFYTTNYAEMKAVTLSGTYTLEKTMGFVFRTPAPSTTPLYRLYSLGATDHFYTTSQTEANFVILNGGYGTEGTGAYVYATQVGGSIPLYRLFSPSALDNFYTTDEAEREDAVQKLGYTDLGIACYVLQNL
;
A
#
# COMPACT_ATOMS: atom_id res chain seq x y z
N MET A 1 25.18 -63.93 -18.53
CA MET A 1 26.28 -64.62 -17.82
C MET A 1 26.88 -63.65 -16.82
N SER A 2 26.99 -64.08 -15.55
CA SER A 2 27.74 -63.51 -14.41
C SER A 2 27.28 -62.18 -13.77
N LEU A 3 26.72 -62.33 -12.56
CA LEU A 3 26.84 -61.40 -11.43
C LEU A 3 28.32 -61.04 -11.15
N LYS A 4 28.58 -59.82 -10.66
CA LYS A 4 29.49 -59.58 -9.53
C LYS A 4 29.03 -58.38 -8.70
N THR A 5 28.66 -58.67 -7.47
CA THR A 5 28.62 -57.77 -6.32
C THR A 5 30.05 -57.42 -5.88
N PHE A 6 30.25 -56.22 -5.33
CA PHE A 6 31.35 -55.96 -4.38
C PHE A 6 30.85 -55.01 -3.29
N SER A 7 30.85 -55.53 -2.07
CA SER A 7 30.73 -54.80 -0.82
C SER A 7 32.12 -54.78 -0.20
N LEU A 8 32.58 -53.64 0.30
CA LEU A 8 33.66 -53.62 1.29
C LEU A 8 33.47 -52.46 2.29
N LEU A 9 33.56 -52.85 3.55
CA LEU A 9 33.46 -52.10 4.80
C LEU A 9 34.84 -51.60 5.27
N LEU A 10 34.79 -50.78 6.35
CA LEU A 10 35.84 -50.40 7.33
C LEU A 10 36.76 -49.23 6.93
N SER A 11 37.10 -48.23 7.78
CA SER A 11 37.06 -48.11 9.24
C SER A 11 37.08 -46.65 9.72
N LEU A 12 36.56 -46.48 10.93
CA LEU A 12 36.63 -45.36 11.86
C LEU A 12 38.05 -44.81 12.14
N VAL A 13 38.21 -43.49 12.26
CA VAL A 13 39.08 -42.84 13.27
C VAL A 13 38.40 -41.56 13.76
N VAL A 14 38.18 -41.52 15.08
CA VAL A 14 37.77 -40.35 15.86
C VAL A 14 39.02 -39.57 16.28
N ALA A 15 38.99 -38.25 16.17
CA ALA A 15 39.76 -37.37 17.04
C ALA A 15 39.02 -36.04 17.25
N SER A 16 38.48 -35.91 18.45
CA SER A 16 37.94 -34.71 19.07
C SER A 16 39.06 -33.72 19.45
N THR A 17 38.83 -32.43 19.27
CA THR A 17 39.36 -31.41 20.19
C THR A 17 38.28 -30.37 20.48
N ALA A 18 37.92 -30.28 21.76
CA ALA A 18 37.05 -29.29 22.35
C ALA A 18 37.81 -28.00 22.70
N GLY A 19 37.08 -26.89 22.75
CA GLY A 19 37.50 -25.60 23.32
C GLY A 19 37.07 -24.44 22.43
N ALA A 20 36.32 -23.43 22.85
CA ALA A 20 35.84 -23.06 24.17
C ALA A 20 34.60 -22.14 24.01
N LEU A 21 33.64 -22.28 24.91
CA LEU A 21 32.55 -21.34 25.15
C LEU A 21 33.09 -19.96 25.56
N ARG A 22 32.57 -18.88 24.96
CA ARG A 22 32.56 -17.51 25.51
C ARG A 22 31.34 -16.73 24.96
N PRO A 23 30.89 -15.68 25.67
CA PRO A 23 29.49 -15.50 26.02
C PRO A 23 28.74 -14.52 25.10
N SER A 24 27.41 -14.67 25.15
CA SER A 24 26.39 -13.72 24.69
C SER A 24 26.76 -12.27 25.03
N ALA A 25 26.95 -11.47 23.99
CA ALA A 25 26.89 -10.02 24.08
C ALA A 25 25.46 -9.58 23.76
N ARG A 26 24.72 -9.30 24.83
CA ARG A 26 23.45 -8.60 24.85
C ARG A 26 23.71 -7.13 24.46
N MET A 27 23.09 -6.66 23.38
CA MET A 27 22.92 -5.23 23.07
C MET A 27 21.42 -4.89 23.18
N PRO A 28 21.07 -3.63 23.50
CA PRO A 28 19.94 -3.32 24.38
C PRO A 28 18.60 -3.25 23.65
N SER A 29 17.56 -3.71 24.35
CA SER A 29 16.16 -3.49 24.04
C SER A 29 15.73 -2.05 24.35
N SER A 30 15.03 -1.42 23.43
CA SER A 30 14.13 -0.28 23.65
C SER A 30 12.90 -0.52 22.79
N GLN A 31 11.66 -0.62 23.24
CA GLN A 31 11.06 -0.46 24.55
C GLN A 31 10.06 -1.62 24.75
N VAL A 32 10.24 -2.38 25.83
CA VAL A 32 9.20 -3.30 26.32
C VAL A 32 8.24 -2.46 27.13
N TYR A 33 7.00 -2.29 26.67
CA TYR A 33 5.93 -1.77 27.51
C TYR A 33 5.64 -2.78 28.63
N ASN A 34 6.02 -2.42 29.85
CA ASN A 34 5.73 -3.15 31.07
C ASN A 34 4.22 -3.12 31.36
N PHE A 35 3.57 -4.28 31.45
CA PHE A 35 2.30 -4.41 32.19
C PHE A 35 2.46 -5.38 33.36
N ASN A 36 2.33 -4.79 34.56
CA ASN A 36 2.37 -5.49 35.84
C ASN A 36 1.20 -6.48 35.99
N ARG A 37 1.51 -7.61 36.64
CA ARG A 37 0.54 -8.57 37.19
C ARG A 37 -0.34 -7.92 38.27
N ALA A 38 -1.64 -8.20 38.21
CA ALA A 38 -2.48 -8.41 39.39
C ALA A 38 -3.51 -9.51 39.11
N ALA A 39 -3.91 -10.22 40.17
CA ALA A 39 -4.44 -11.56 40.16
C ALA A 39 -5.98 -11.68 40.01
N SER A 40 -6.38 -12.81 39.42
CA SER A 40 -7.59 -13.63 39.63
C SER A 40 -8.91 -12.97 40.05
N GLN A 41 -9.95 -13.18 39.22
CA GLN A 41 -11.08 -14.06 39.56
C GLN A 41 -11.84 -14.46 38.28
N ALA A 42 -12.43 -15.65 38.32
CA ALA A 42 -12.97 -16.36 37.17
C ALA A 42 -14.32 -15.82 36.69
N ALA A 43 -14.50 -15.74 35.38
CA ALA A 43 -15.78 -15.92 34.72
C ALA A 43 -15.51 -16.52 33.33
N ASN A 44 -16.27 -17.56 32.96
CA ASN A 44 -16.40 -18.01 31.57
C ASN A 44 -17.02 -16.86 30.78
N GLY A 45 -16.19 -16.01 30.17
CA GLY A 45 -16.63 -14.91 29.32
C GLY A 45 -16.72 -15.38 27.88
N THR A 46 -17.93 -15.48 27.35
CA THR A 46 -18.16 -15.24 25.92
C THR A 46 -17.60 -13.85 25.61
N PRO A 47 -16.83 -13.63 24.52
CA PRO A 47 -16.59 -12.26 24.04
C PRO A 47 -17.94 -11.60 23.81
N PRO A 48 -18.04 -10.26 23.87
CA PRO A 48 -19.32 -9.61 23.77
C PRO A 48 -20.06 -10.16 22.56
N THR A 49 -21.25 -10.70 22.81
CA THR A 49 -22.32 -10.43 21.87
C THR A 49 -22.24 -8.92 21.63
N ALA A 50 -22.05 -8.49 20.39
CA ALA A 50 -22.46 -7.15 19.94
C ALA A 50 -23.91 -6.98 20.40
N SER A 51 -24.10 -6.55 21.64
CA SER A 51 -25.37 -6.71 22.35
C SER A 51 -25.95 -5.34 22.52
N SER A 52 -27.02 -5.13 21.76
CA SER A 52 -28.22 -4.46 22.22
C SER A 52 -28.13 -2.97 22.54
N VAL A 53 -26.98 -2.34 22.40
CA VAL A 53 -26.93 -0.90 22.15
C VAL A 53 -26.76 -0.78 20.65
N LEU A 54 -27.89 -0.60 19.98
CA LEU A 54 -27.89 0.01 18.65
C LEU A 54 -27.05 1.29 18.75
N ALA A 55 -25.77 1.24 18.37
CA ALA A 55 -25.34 2.25 17.44
C ALA A 55 -26.40 2.20 16.33
N PRO A 56 -26.98 3.32 15.89
CA PRO A 56 -27.77 3.25 14.69
C PRO A 56 -26.83 2.64 13.66
N ALA A 57 -27.04 1.36 13.35
CA ALA A 57 -26.58 0.80 12.12
C ALA A 57 -26.90 1.87 11.09
N ALA A 58 -26.02 2.12 10.15
CA ALA A 58 -26.35 2.94 9.00
C ALA A 58 -27.50 2.30 8.16
N SER A 59 -28.33 1.43 8.74
CA SER A 59 -29.44 0.67 8.19
C SER A 59 -30.70 1.48 7.96
N ASN A 60 -30.71 2.81 8.16
CA ASN A 60 -31.82 3.67 7.76
C ASN A 60 -31.39 5.06 7.24
N ALA A 61 -30.12 5.26 6.91
CA ALA A 61 -29.72 6.48 6.23
C ALA A 61 -30.21 6.40 4.77
N VAL A 62 -31.35 7.01 4.48
CA VAL A 62 -31.69 7.44 3.11
C VAL A 62 -30.46 8.18 2.58
N PRO A 63 -29.99 7.90 1.34
CA PRO A 63 -28.90 8.67 0.74
C PRO A 63 -29.33 10.15 0.70
N GLN A 64 -28.86 10.94 1.65
CA GLN A 64 -29.01 12.38 1.58
C GLN A 64 -27.92 12.84 0.62
N ALA A 65 -28.29 12.98 -0.64
CA ALA A 65 -27.62 13.89 -1.56
C ALA A 65 -27.83 15.31 -1.01
N SER A 66 -27.11 15.68 0.05
CA SER A 66 -27.00 17.05 0.52
C SER A 66 -25.58 17.50 0.21
N ASP A 67 -25.48 18.15 -0.94
CA ASP A 67 -24.42 19.05 -1.39
C ASP A 67 -22.97 18.63 -1.07
N ASP A 68 -22.36 18.00 -2.08
CA ASP A 68 -20.94 17.62 -2.25
C ASP A 68 -19.98 18.84 -2.27
N PHE A 69 -20.27 19.89 -1.49
CA PHE A 69 -19.60 21.19 -1.59
C PHE A 69 -18.40 21.35 -0.63
N ASP A 70 -18.13 20.36 0.23
CA ASP A 70 -17.03 20.44 1.21
C ASP A 70 -16.35 19.09 1.48
N CYS A 71 -16.17 18.30 0.42
CA CYS A 71 -15.44 17.04 0.49
C CYS A 71 -13.95 17.30 0.34
N ASN A 72 -13.30 17.69 1.43
CA ASN A 72 -11.84 17.75 1.51
C ASN A 72 -11.26 16.33 1.50
N THR A 73 -11.20 15.74 0.31
CA THR A 73 -10.57 14.44 0.05
C THR A 73 -9.06 14.58 -0.17
N ASP A 74 -8.49 15.77 0.09
CA ASP A 74 -7.07 16.04 -0.12
C ASP A 74 -6.20 15.29 0.88
N SER A 75 -6.76 14.74 1.95
CA SER A 75 -6.02 13.88 2.89
C SER A 75 -6.41 12.39 2.79
N ALA A 76 -7.15 12.02 1.74
CA ALA A 76 -7.48 10.64 1.46
C ALA A 76 -6.20 9.80 1.29
N THR A 77 -6.07 8.79 2.14
CA THR A 77 -4.97 7.85 2.17
C THR A 77 -5.49 6.42 2.14
N PRO A 78 -4.76 5.47 1.55
CA PRO A 78 -5.08 4.06 1.64
C PRO A 78 -5.19 3.58 3.07
N PHE A 79 -6.26 2.83 3.33
CA PHE A 79 -6.39 1.97 4.49
C PHE A 79 -5.89 0.59 4.10
N LEU A 80 -4.60 0.39 4.33
CA LEU A 80 -3.88 -0.83 3.97
C LEU A 80 -4.41 -1.98 4.81
N ARG A 81 -4.61 -3.15 4.20
CA ARG A 81 -5.11 -4.37 4.85
C ARG A 81 -4.07 -5.47 4.76
N ALA A 82 -3.87 -6.20 5.85
CA ALA A 82 -3.14 -7.44 5.86
C ALA A 82 -3.85 -8.50 6.71
N HIS A 83 -3.58 -9.77 6.41
CA HIS A 83 -4.09 -10.90 7.16
C HIS A 83 -2.94 -11.62 7.85
N SER A 84 -3.13 -11.98 9.13
CA SER A 84 -2.10 -12.70 9.86
C SER A 84 -1.94 -14.14 9.36
N LEU A 85 -0.70 -14.55 9.11
CA LEU A 85 -0.34 -15.93 8.76
C LEU A 85 -0.13 -16.82 9.99
N VAL A 86 0.13 -16.20 11.13
CA VAL A 86 0.47 -16.88 12.39
C VAL A 86 -0.62 -16.73 13.46
N HIS A 87 -1.54 -15.78 13.26
CA HIS A 87 -2.68 -15.50 14.12
C HIS A 87 -3.98 -15.58 13.32
N THR A 88 -5.03 -14.92 13.79
CA THR A 88 -6.39 -15.06 13.24
C THR A 88 -7.00 -13.74 12.79
N ASP A 89 -6.28 -12.63 12.95
CA ASP A 89 -6.77 -11.28 12.73
C ASP A 89 -6.40 -10.72 11.35
N HIS A 90 -7.29 -9.86 10.83
CA HIS A 90 -6.94 -8.84 9.87
C HIS A 90 -6.51 -7.56 10.57
N PHE A 91 -5.42 -7.00 10.10
CA PHE A 91 -4.88 -5.73 10.56
C PHE A 91 -5.02 -4.68 9.45
N TYR A 92 -5.38 -3.47 9.85
CA TYR A 92 -5.56 -2.32 8.97
C TYR A 92 -4.85 -1.10 9.52
N THR A 93 -4.14 -0.39 8.64
CA THR A 93 -3.43 0.84 9.01
C THR A 93 -3.39 1.83 7.87
N THR A 94 -3.20 3.09 8.21
CA THR A 94 -2.83 4.13 7.25
C THR A 94 -1.32 4.36 7.22
N ASP A 95 -0.54 3.76 8.12
CA ASP A 95 0.92 3.88 8.13
C ASP A 95 1.56 2.80 7.28
N TYR A 96 2.24 3.25 6.21
CA TYR A 96 2.91 2.35 5.30
C TYR A 96 4.10 1.64 5.95
N LYS A 97 4.82 2.28 6.89
CA LYS A 97 5.96 1.62 7.56
C LYS A 97 5.48 0.55 8.53
N GLU A 98 4.38 0.79 9.23
CA GLU A 98 3.75 -0.23 10.08
C GLU A 98 3.32 -1.45 9.25
N MET A 99 2.76 -1.23 8.06
CA MET A 99 2.42 -2.32 7.14
C MET A 99 3.66 -3.05 6.60
N GLU A 100 4.70 -2.31 6.18
CA GLU A 100 5.97 -2.87 5.71
C GLU A 100 6.60 -3.75 6.80
N ASP A 101 6.71 -3.24 8.02
CA ASP A 101 7.28 -3.96 9.17
C ASP A 101 6.49 -5.23 9.50
N ALA A 102 5.15 -5.18 9.41
CA ALA A 102 4.29 -6.34 9.64
C ALA A 102 4.46 -7.44 8.57
N VAL A 103 4.67 -7.05 7.31
CA VAL A 103 4.94 -7.99 6.22
C VAL A 103 6.37 -8.54 6.31
N GLU A 104 7.34 -7.68 6.60
CA GLU A 104 8.76 -8.07 6.73
C GLU A 104 9.02 -8.98 7.93
N SER A 105 8.22 -8.90 9.01
CA SER A 105 8.30 -9.84 10.11
C SER A 105 7.91 -11.27 9.70
N GLY A 106 7.17 -11.41 8.60
CA GLY A 106 6.60 -12.68 8.12
C GLY A 106 5.32 -13.10 8.84
N ASP A 107 4.79 -12.26 9.74
CA ASP A 107 3.58 -12.57 10.50
C ASP A 107 2.30 -12.20 9.74
N TYR A 108 2.39 -11.29 8.79
CA TYR A 108 1.26 -10.78 8.01
C TYR A 108 1.50 -10.89 6.49
N GLU A 109 0.43 -11.16 5.76
CA GLU A 109 0.37 -11.10 4.31
C GLU A 109 -0.46 -9.88 3.88
N TYR A 110 0.14 -8.98 3.09
CA TYR A 110 -0.56 -7.82 2.55
C TYR A 110 -1.67 -8.24 1.58
N GLN A 111 -2.86 -7.65 1.75
CA GLN A 111 -4.08 -7.99 1.00
C GLN A 111 -4.69 -6.78 0.27
N GLY A 112 -3.90 -5.72 0.05
CA GLY A 112 -4.31 -4.55 -0.70
C GLY A 112 -4.93 -3.44 0.15
N ILE A 113 -5.72 -2.60 -0.51
CA ILE A 113 -6.34 -1.40 0.06
C ILE A 113 -7.82 -1.68 0.33
N ALA A 114 -8.27 -1.52 1.57
CA ALA A 114 -9.67 -1.72 1.95
C ALA A 114 -10.58 -0.57 1.48
N GLY A 115 -9.98 0.61 1.30
CA GLY A 115 -10.60 1.85 0.84
C GLY A 115 -9.67 3.03 1.13
N LEU A 116 -10.09 4.24 0.77
CA LEU A 116 -9.40 5.47 1.12
C LEU A 116 -10.08 6.12 2.34
N VAL A 117 -9.29 6.43 3.36
CA VAL A 117 -9.72 7.03 4.64
C VAL A 117 -8.95 8.32 4.89
N LEU A 118 -9.35 9.09 5.90
CA LEU A 118 -8.75 10.41 6.18
C LEU A 118 -7.89 10.31 7.44
N ARG A 119 -6.60 10.68 7.37
CA ARG A 119 -5.74 10.60 8.58
C ARG A 119 -6.14 11.59 9.66
N ASN A 120 -6.47 12.81 9.24
CA ASN A 120 -6.85 13.88 10.13
C ASN A 120 -8.38 14.09 10.10
N PRO A 121 -8.98 14.54 11.20
CA PRO A 121 -10.39 14.92 11.20
C PRO A 121 -10.64 16.02 10.16
N THR A 122 -11.59 15.78 9.27
CA THR A 122 -12.14 16.81 8.37
C THR A 122 -13.60 17.08 8.73
N GLN A 123 -14.21 18.03 8.03
CA GLN A 123 -15.65 18.22 8.14
C GLN A 123 -16.38 16.90 7.84
N SER A 124 -17.39 16.59 8.66
CA SER A 124 -18.26 15.42 8.52
C SER A 124 -17.62 14.04 8.71
N THR A 125 -16.37 13.95 9.19
CA THR A 125 -15.75 12.67 9.59
C THR A 125 -15.87 12.39 11.08
N VAL A 126 -15.88 11.10 11.43
CA VAL A 126 -15.75 10.60 12.81
C VAL A 126 -14.51 9.71 12.91
N PRO A 127 -13.87 9.60 14.08
CA PRO A 127 -12.77 8.67 14.29
C PRO A 127 -13.22 7.22 14.17
N LEU A 128 -12.35 6.39 13.60
CA LEU A 128 -12.39 4.94 13.62
C LEU A 128 -11.33 4.47 14.62
N TYR A 129 -11.78 4.05 15.80
CA TYR A 129 -10.92 3.57 16.88
C TYR A 129 -10.47 2.15 16.58
N ALA A 130 -9.18 1.87 16.81
CA ALA A 130 -8.63 0.53 16.77
C ALA A 130 -8.34 0.04 18.19
N VAL A 131 -8.77 -1.18 18.47
CA VAL A 131 -8.44 -1.90 19.69
C VAL A 131 -7.92 -3.28 19.33
N TYR A 132 -6.93 -3.76 20.07
CA TYR A 132 -6.28 -5.05 19.80
C TYR A 132 -6.35 -5.98 21.01
N HIS A 133 -6.76 -7.22 20.78
CA HIS A 133 -6.75 -8.26 21.79
C HIS A 133 -5.47 -9.11 21.69
N PRO A 134 -4.52 -9.02 22.65
CA PRO A 134 -3.21 -9.68 22.58
C PRO A 134 -3.24 -11.18 22.94
N GLY A 135 -4.36 -11.87 22.68
CA GLY A 135 -4.46 -13.32 22.80
C GLY A 135 -4.35 -13.91 24.22
N SER A 136 -4.70 -13.17 25.27
CA SER A 136 -4.61 -13.72 26.62
C SER A 136 -5.80 -14.65 26.95
N LYS A 137 -5.52 -15.94 27.15
CA LYS A 137 -6.43 -17.05 27.52
C LYS A 137 -7.39 -17.59 26.45
N SER A 138 -7.60 -16.87 25.35
CA SER A 138 -8.56 -17.26 24.31
C SER A 138 -7.93 -17.89 23.05
N SER A 139 -6.60 -17.93 22.96
CA SER A 139 -5.82 -18.48 21.81
C SER A 139 -6.05 -17.80 20.46
N TYR A 140 -6.74 -16.65 20.42
CA TYR A 140 -6.95 -15.88 19.19
C TYR A 140 -6.53 -14.43 19.39
N PHE A 141 -6.01 -13.83 18.34
CA PHE A 141 -5.67 -12.41 18.26
C PHE A 141 -6.73 -11.72 17.41
N GLU A 142 -7.05 -10.48 17.73
CA GLU A 142 -8.12 -9.75 17.05
C GLU A 142 -7.81 -8.27 17.04
N HIS A 143 -7.81 -7.67 15.85
CA HIS A 143 -7.96 -6.23 15.69
C HIS A 143 -9.44 -5.93 15.44
N TYR A 144 -9.98 -4.99 16.21
CA TYR A 144 -11.37 -4.57 16.10
C TYR A 144 -11.43 -3.05 15.91
N TYR A 145 -12.27 -2.63 14.95
CA TYR A 145 -12.41 -1.24 14.53
C TYR A 145 -13.86 -0.77 14.70
N THR A 146 -14.06 0.33 15.42
CA THR A 146 -15.39 0.90 15.68
C THR A 146 -15.38 2.42 15.64
N THR A 147 -16.48 3.02 15.20
CA THR A 147 -16.71 4.47 15.29
C THR A 147 -17.29 4.88 16.65
N SER A 148 -17.62 3.92 17.51
CA SER A 148 -18.17 4.15 18.85
C SER A 148 -17.07 4.16 19.90
N GLN A 149 -16.78 5.34 20.46
CA GLN A 149 -15.85 5.47 21.60
C GLN A 149 -16.29 4.57 22.78
N GLN A 150 -17.60 4.50 23.04
CA GLN A 150 -18.13 3.70 24.14
C GLN A 150 -17.86 2.19 23.96
N GLU A 151 -17.88 1.71 22.72
CA GLU A 151 -17.60 0.33 22.39
C GLU A 151 -16.11 0.03 22.56
N ALA A 152 -15.23 0.88 22.02
CA ALA A 152 -13.79 0.79 22.24
C ALA A 152 -13.43 0.78 23.74
N ASP A 153 -14.00 1.73 24.51
CA ASP A 153 -13.82 1.81 25.97
C ASP A 153 -14.27 0.52 26.69
N THR A 154 -15.34 -0.11 26.20
CA THR A 154 -15.86 -1.37 26.76
C THR A 154 -14.91 -2.53 26.49
N CYS A 155 -14.42 -2.66 25.25
CA CYS A 155 -13.43 -3.67 24.88
C CYS A 155 -12.17 -3.55 25.75
N ILE A 156 -11.67 -2.33 25.93
CA ILE A 156 -10.46 -2.06 26.73
C ILE A 156 -10.71 -2.36 28.21
N SER A 157 -11.79 -1.83 28.78
CA SER A 157 -12.01 -1.89 30.23
C SER A 157 -12.55 -3.23 30.75
N LYS A 158 -13.21 -4.03 29.91
CA LYS A 158 -13.91 -5.25 30.34
C LYS A 158 -13.46 -6.52 29.63
N GLU A 159 -12.87 -6.43 28.45
CA GLU A 159 -12.70 -7.58 27.56
C GLU A 159 -11.23 -7.88 27.23
N GLY A 160 -10.31 -7.15 27.83
CA GLY A 160 -8.87 -7.43 27.74
C GLY A 160 -8.22 -6.91 26.46
N TYR A 161 -8.91 -6.06 25.70
CA TYR A 161 -8.31 -5.34 24.59
C TYR A 161 -7.36 -4.24 25.10
N VAL A 162 -6.42 -3.87 24.23
CA VAL A 162 -5.51 -2.75 24.38
C VAL A 162 -5.91 -1.67 23.38
N ASP A 163 -5.89 -0.43 23.85
CA ASP A 163 -6.11 0.75 23.00
C ASP A 163 -4.96 0.93 22.00
N GLN A 164 -5.28 1.04 20.71
CA GLN A 164 -4.34 1.41 19.65
C GLN A 164 -4.64 2.81 19.08
N GLY A 165 -5.58 3.54 19.66
CA GLY A 165 -5.94 4.90 19.28
C GLY A 165 -6.84 4.97 18.05
N THR A 166 -6.75 6.09 17.33
CA THR A 166 -7.54 6.33 16.11
C THR A 166 -6.78 5.82 14.89
N ALA A 167 -7.27 4.75 14.26
CA ALA A 167 -6.67 4.20 13.04
C ALA A 167 -6.89 5.10 11.82
N ALA A 168 -8.05 5.76 11.75
CA ALA A 168 -8.41 6.69 10.69
C ALA A 168 -9.60 7.58 11.09
N ASN A 169 -9.92 8.56 10.25
CA ASN A 169 -11.19 9.28 10.25
C ASN A 169 -11.99 8.85 9.01
N VAL A 170 -13.27 8.57 9.22
CA VAL A 170 -14.19 7.98 8.22
C VAL A 170 -15.52 8.72 8.22
N TYR A 171 -16.34 8.53 7.19
CA TYR A 171 -17.68 9.11 7.18
C TYR A 171 -18.66 8.20 7.93
N ALA A 172 -19.45 8.78 8.84
CA ALA A 172 -20.51 8.05 9.53
C ALA A 172 -21.75 7.80 8.64
N THR A 173 -21.92 8.60 7.58
CA THR A 173 -23.02 8.52 6.61
C THR A 173 -22.47 8.57 5.19
N GLN A 174 -23.25 8.10 4.21
CA GLN A 174 -22.81 8.06 2.82
C GLN A 174 -22.82 9.45 2.18
N ILE A 175 -21.67 10.13 2.22
CA ILE A 175 -21.43 11.45 1.61
C ILE A 175 -20.15 11.43 0.75
N CYS A 176 -19.86 12.48 0.00
CA CYS A 176 -18.59 12.62 -0.74
C CYS A 176 -18.28 11.52 -1.78
N GLY A 177 -19.31 10.80 -2.25
CA GLY A 177 -19.14 9.61 -3.09
C GLY A 177 -18.45 8.46 -2.37
N SER A 178 -18.51 8.42 -1.04
CA SER A 178 -18.07 7.29 -0.23
C SER A 178 -18.92 6.05 -0.47
N ILE A 179 -18.32 4.90 -0.22
CA ILE A 179 -18.91 3.58 -0.31
C ILE A 179 -18.90 2.91 1.07
N PRO A 180 -19.80 1.94 1.32
CA PRO A 180 -19.83 1.23 2.59
C PRO A 180 -18.54 0.44 2.83
N LEU A 181 -17.98 0.54 4.03
CA LEU A 181 -17.05 -0.44 4.59
C LEU A 181 -17.88 -1.39 5.46
N TYR A 182 -18.07 -2.61 4.97
CA TYR A 182 -18.82 -3.64 5.67
C TYR A 182 -17.97 -4.31 6.74
N TYR A 183 -18.60 -4.73 7.82
CA TYR A 183 -17.99 -5.52 8.88
C TYR A 183 -18.65 -6.90 8.99
N VAL A 184 -17.83 -7.93 8.85
CA VAL A 184 -18.22 -9.33 9.08
C VAL A 184 -17.21 -9.98 10.02
N TRP A 185 -17.65 -10.91 10.86
CA TRP A 185 -16.78 -11.51 11.87
C TRP A 185 -17.05 -12.99 12.15
N ILE A 186 -16.02 -13.71 12.59
CA ILE A 186 -16.15 -15.03 13.18
C ILE A 186 -15.80 -14.92 14.67
N PRO A 187 -16.66 -15.40 15.58
CA PRO A 187 -16.40 -15.34 17.01
C PRO A 187 -15.07 -16.00 17.39
N ASN A 188 -14.25 -15.28 18.17
CA ASN A 188 -12.96 -15.74 18.66
C ASN A 188 -11.98 -16.13 17.54
N LYS A 189 -12.07 -15.47 16.40
CA LYS A 189 -11.22 -15.76 15.27
C LYS A 189 -10.84 -14.48 14.56
N ASP A 190 -11.77 -13.90 13.82
CA ASP A 190 -11.41 -12.87 12.85
C ASP A 190 -12.50 -11.82 12.68
N SER A 191 -12.06 -10.60 12.43
CA SER A 191 -12.86 -9.43 12.12
C SER A 191 -12.41 -8.88 10.77
N LEU A 192 -13.29 -9.00 9.76
CA LEU A 192 -13.01 -8.59 8.38
C LEU A 192 -13.82 -7.33 8.03
N TYR A 193 -13.09 -6.32 7.56
CA TYR A 193 -13.63 -5.08 7.02
C TYR A 193 -13.39 -5.02 5.52
N THR A 194 -14.45 -4.86 4.73
CA THR A 194 -14.35 -4.88 3.27
C THR A 194 -15.33 -3.94 2.59
N THR A 195 -14.90 -3.29 1.52
CA THR A 195 -15.77 -2.55 0.58
C THR A 195 -16.30 -3.44 -0.55
N ASN A 196 -15.79 -4.67 -0.67
CA ASN A 196 -16.17 -5.61 -1.72
C ASN A 196 -17.38 -6.45 -1.29
N GLU A 197 -18.54 -6.17 -1.89
CA GLU A 197 -19.79 -6.89 -1.59
C GLU A 197 -19.70 -8.39 -1.94
N THR A 198 -18.95 -8.78 -2.98
CA THR A 198 -18.75 -10.19 -3.33
C THR A 198 -17.90 -10.92 -2.28
N GLU A 199 -16.86 -10.26 -1.75
CA GLU A 199 -16.04 -10.80 -0.66
C GLU A 199 -16.87 -10.98 0.61
N ARG A 200 -17.67 -9.96 0.97
CA ARG A 200 -18.62 -10.05 2.08
C ARG A 200 -19.58 -11.22 1.91
N GLU A 201 -20.21 -11.35 0.73
CA GLU A 201 -21.15 -12.43 0.48
C GLU A 201 -20.50 -13.82 0.59
N TYR A 202 -19.28 -13.96 0.08
CA TYR A 202 -18.53 -15.21 0.18
C TYR A 202 -18.14 -15.52 1.63
N ALA A 203 -17.69 -14.52 2.39
CA ALA A 203 -17.37 -14.68 3.81
C ALA A 203 -18.57 -15.20 4.61
N ILE A 204 -19.76 -14.64 4.35
CA ILE A 204 -21.00 -15.04 5.03
C ILE A 204 -21.46 -16.43 4.57
N LYS A 205 -21.59 -16.64 3.26
CA LYS A 205 -22.22 -17.85 2.70
C LYS A 205 -21.32 -19.08 2.76
N THR A 206 -20.00 -18.90 2.71
CA THR A 206 -19.04 -19.99 2.54
C THR A 206 -18.10 -20.15 3.73
N LEU A 207 -17.64 -19.05 4.33
CA LEU A 207 -16.64 -19.10 5.41
C LEU A 207 -17.26 -19.05 6.82
N GLY A 208 -18.56 -18.79 6.93
CA GLY A 208 -19.30 -18.79 8.19
C GLY A 208 -19.17 -17.51 9.01
N TYR A 209 -18.78 -16.39 8.38
CA TYR A 209 -18.80 -15.09 9.02
C TYR A 209 -20.23 -14.65 9.32
N LYS A 210 -20.40 -13.98 10.46
CA LYS A 210 -21.60 -13.23 10.81
C LYS A 210 -21.50 -11.84 10.20
N ASP A 211 -22.65 -11.30 9.83
CA ASP A 211 -22.76 -10.02 9.16
C ASP A 211 -23.31 -8.96 10.13
N GLU A 212 -22.53 -7.90 10.34
CA GLU A 212 -22.93 -6.73 11.15
C GLU A 212 -23.33 -5.54 10.27
N GLY A 213 -23.29 -5.70 8.95
CA GLY A 213 -23.66 -4.67 7.99
C GLY A 213 -22.58 -3.61 7.80
N ILE A 214 -22.98 -2.34 7.73
CA ILE A 214 -22.10 -1.21 7.43
C ILE A 214 -21.47 -0.70 8.72
N ALA A 215 -20.14 -0.80 8.84
CA ALA A 215 -19.40 -0.24 9.98
C ALA A 215 -19.21 1.27 9.86
N CYS A 216 -18.85 1.74 8.65
CA CYS A 216 -18.69 3.14 8.30
C CYS A 216 -18.66 3.32 6.77
N TYR A 217 -18.38 4.52 6.29
CA TYR A 217 -18.22 4.82 4.86
C TYR A 217 -16.81 5.37 4.59
N VAL A 218 -16.19 4.84 3.55
CA VAL A 218 -14.83 5.20 3.11
C VAL A 218 -14.87 5.63 1.65
N LEU A 219 -13.90 6.42 1.19
CA LEU A 219 -13.80 6.73 -0.23
C LEU A 219 -13.37 5.46 -0.99
N PRO A 220 -13.91 5.18 -2.18
CA PRO A 220 -13.51 4.01 -2.94
C PRO A 220 -12.03 4.13 -3.32
N GLU A 221 -11.34 3.00 -3.43
CA GLU A 221 -10.09 2.99 -4.17
C GLU A 221 -10.39 3.44 -5.59
N LEU A 222 -9.61 4.39 -6.11
CA LEU A 222 -9.78 4.87 -7.49
C LEU A 222 -9.64 3.71 -8.48
N LEU A 223 -8.91 2.66 -8.11
CA LEU A 223 -8.67 1.44 -8.88
C LEU A 223 -9.71 0.34 -8.62
N SER A 224 -10.98 0.66 -8.50
CA SER A 224 -12.02 -0.38 -8.52
C SER A 224 -13.37 0.20 -8.92
N THR A 225 -13.52 0.56 -10.19
CA THR A 225 -14.73 0.26 -10.97
C THR A 225 -14.46 0.67 -12.42
N ARG A 226 -14.27 -0.31 -13.30
CA ARG A 226 -14.89 -0.17 -14.62
C ARG A 226 -16.38 -0.42 -14.40
N PRO A 227 -17.28 0.57 -14.56
CA PRO A 227 -18.67 0.24 -14.78
C PRO A 227 -18.72 -0.42 -16.17
N GLY A 228 -18.72 -1.76 -16.23
CA GLY A 228 -19.10 -2.49 -17.44
C GLY A 228 -18.05 -3.35 -18.16
N LEU A 229 -17.00 -3.88 -17.52
CA LEU A 229 -16.31 -5.04 -18.10
C LEU A 229 -16.58 -6.31 -17.28
N HIS A 230 -17.43 -7.16 -17.86
CA HIS A 230 -17.81 -8.47 -17.36
C HIS A 230 -16.55 -9.33 -17.15
N LEU A 231 -16.47 -9.96 -15.98
CA LEU A 231 -15.49 -11.00 -15.64
C LEU A 231 -15.53 -12.13 -16.69
N ALA A 232 -14.55 -12.13 -17.58
CA ALA A 232 -14.09 -13.28 -18.34
C ALA A 232 -12.69 -12.95 -18.85
N ASP A 233 -11.69 -13.43 -18.11
CA ASP A 233 -10.33 -13.81 -18.56
C ASP A 233 -9.30 -13.54 -17.46
N ASN A 234 -9.37 -14.37 -16.41
CA ASN A 234 -8.22 -14.67 -15.56
C ASN A 234 -8.13 -16.19 -15.43
N GLN A 235 -7.72 -16.84 -16.52
CA GLN A 235 -7.33 -18.24 -16.59
C GLN A 235 -6.00 -18.35 -17.32
N HIS A 236 -4.97 -17.66 -16.82
CA HIS A 236 -3.62 -18.19 -16.93
C HIS A 236 -2.70 -17.39 -16.01
N LEU A 237 -2.24 -18.03 -14.94
CA LEU A 237 -0.86 -18.00 -14.46
C LEU A 237 -0.80 -18.96 -13.26
N SER A 238 -0.88 -20.26 -13.58
CA SER A 238 -0.53 -21.33 -12.65
C SER A 238 0.41 -22.29 -13.37
N GLY A 239 1.63 -22.37 -12.85
CA GLY A 239 2.59 -23.45 -13.05
C GLY A 239 3.29 -23.51 -14.41
N THR A 240 4.62 -23.43 -14.41
CA THR A 240 5.49 -24.62 -14.54
C THR A 240 6.93 -24.18 -14.81
N VAL A 241 7.84 -24.64 -13.96
CA VAL A 241 9.29 -24.64 -14.16
C VAL A 241 9.63 -25.69 -15.22
N ILE A 242 10.23 -25.31 -16.35
CA ILE A 242 10.99 -26.24 -17.20
C ILE A 242 12.31 -25.59 -17.59
N ALA A 243 13.40 -26.19 -17.11
CA ALA A 243 14.73 -26.03 -17.67
C ALA A 243 14.82 -26.84 -18.98
N VAL A 244 15.35 -26.23 -20.05
CA VAL A 244 15.99 -26.98 -21.14
C VAL A 244 17.29 -26.27 -21.53
N GLU A 245 18.32 -27.10 -21.60
CA GLU A 245 19.73 -26.83 -21.82
C GLU A 245 20.04 -26.59 -23.31
N MET A 246 20.88 -25.57 -23.56
CA MET A 246 21.93 -25.37 -24.59
C MET A 246 21.70 -25.80 -26.06
N ALA A 247 21.89 -24.83 -26.96
CA ALA A 247 22.62 -25.03 -28.22
C ALA A 247 23.38 -23.75 -28.62
N THR A 248 24.71 -23.87 -28.71
CA THR A 248 25.70 -22.90 -29.21
C THR A 248 25.74 -22.84 -30.74
N LEU A 249 26.14 -21.69 -31.31
CA LEU A 249 27.09 -21.47 -32.45
C LEU A 249 27.27 -19.93 -32.59
N GLY A 250 28.45 -19.33 -32.32
CA GLY A 250 29.48 -18.93 -33.31
C GLY A 250 29.02 -17.73 -34.17
N GLU A 251 29.60 -16.52 -34.17
CA GLU A 251 31.00 -16.13 -34.37
C GLU A 251 31.29 -14.67 -33.93
N SER A 252 32.58 -14.32 -33.99
CA SER A 252 33.36 -13.27 -33.30
C SER A 252 33.52 -11.91 -33.99
N SER A 253 33.71 -10.83 -33.21
CA SER A 253 34.77 -9.79 -33.39
C SER A 253 34.79 -8.73 -32.27
N PRO A 254 35.89 -7.94 -32.09
CA PRO A 254 36.62 -7.86 -30.82
C PRO A 254 36.22 -6.75 -29.85
N ALA A 255 36.61 -6.99 -28.61
CA ALA A 255 36.41 -6.19 -27.41
C ALA A 255 37.09 -4.81 -27.43
N ALA A 256 36.36 -3.80 -26.95
CA ALA A 256 36.92 -2.62 -26.32
C ALA A 256 36.70 -2.73 -24.80
N THR A 257 37.78 -2.70 -24.03
CA THR A 257 37.78 -2.85 -22.57
C THR A 257 37.15 -1.61 -21.91
N PRO A 258 36.07 -1.72 -21.13
CA PRO A 258 35.60 -0.60 -20.30
C PRO A 258 36.56 -0.38 -19.13
N PRO A 259 36.78 0.88 -18.69
CA PRO A 259 37.64 1.16 -17.55
C PRO A 259 37.04 0.57 -16.27
N GLN A 260 37.86 -0.19 -15.52
CA GLN A 260 37.52 -0.65 -14.17
C GLN A 260 37.31 0.54 -13.24
N PHE A 261 36.07 0.84 -12.88
CA PHE A 261 35.76 1.67 -11.73
C PHE A 261 35.98 0.85 -10.45
N LYS A 262 36.83 1.37 -9.57
CA LYS A 262 37.02 0.85 -8.21
C LYS A 262 35.66 0.82 -7.50
N SER A 263 35.37 -0.28 -6.81
CA SER A 263 34.16 -0.50 -6.03
C SER A 263 33.82 0.72 -5.17
N ALA A 264 32.57 1.18 -5.26
CA ALA A 264 32.03 2.21 -4.38
C ALA A 264 32.18 1.77 -2.91
N PRO A 265 32.49 2.69 -1.97
CA PRO A 265 32.46 2.40 -0.55
C PRO A 265 31.03 1.99 -0.12
N PRO A 266 30.89 1.15 0.92
CA PRO A 266 29.58 0.73 1.39
C PRO A 266 28.75 1.95 1.80
N SER A 267 27.57 2.07 1.21
CA SER A 267 26.55 3.06 1.55
C SER A 267 26.20 2.91 3.03
N VAL A 268 26.47 3.94 3.83
CA VAL A 268 25.92 4.03 5.19
C VAL A 268 24.44 4.30 5.03
N GLU A 269 23.59 3.30 5.25
CA GLU A 269 22.15 3.48 5.34
C GLU A 269 21.85 4.31 6.60
N VAL A 270 21.69 5.62 6.42
CA VAL A 270 21.05 6.45 7.42
C VAL A 270 19.60 6.00 7.47
N GLN A 271 19.20 5.41 8.60
CA GLN A 271 17.79 5.15 8.91
C GLN A 271 17.09 6.51 9.04
N VAL A 272 16.68 7.06 7.90
CA VAL A 272 15.80 8.23 7.84
C VAL A 272 14.51 7.80 8.51
N ASN A 273 14.05 8.54 9.51
CA ASN A 273 12.69 8.41 10.00
C ASN A 273 11.76 8.86 8.86
N LEU A 274 11.44 7.93 7.96
CA LEU A 274 10.55 8.16 6.84
C LEU A 274 9.20 8.47 7.45
N ASP A 275 8.69 9.68 7.21
CA ASP A 275 7.31 10.03 7.58
C ASP A 275 6.36 9.35 6.59
N THR A 276 6.32 8.02 6.58
CA THR A 276 5.44 7.20 5.74
C THR A 276 3.97 7.40 6.10
N ALA A 277 3.72 7.81 7.35
CA ALA A 277 2.42 8.15 7.89
C ALA A 277 1.78 9.39 7.26
N SER A 278 2.43 10.11 6.35
CA SER A 278 1.80 11.18 5.55
C SER A 278 1.75 10.88 4.05
N ALA A 279 2.26 9.72 3.61
CA ALA A 279 2.30 9.33 2.21
C ALA A 279 0.89 9.03 1.66
N VAL A 280 0.62 9.41 0.41
CA VAL A 280 -0.65 9.26 -0.31
C VAL A 280 -0.37 8.76 -1.73
N PRO A 281 -1.33 8.11 -2.41
CA PRO A 281 -1.09 7.49 -3.70
C PRO A 281 -0.93 8.57 -4.77
N PHE A 282 0.09 8.45 -5.60
CA PHE A 282 0.29 9.25 -6.79
C PHE A 282 -0.30 8.49 -7.98
N VAL A 283 -1.51 8.85 -8.39
CA VAL A 283 -2.29 8.12 -9.38
C VAL A 283 -2.14 8.71 -10.77
N ARG A 284 -2.05 7.84 -11.78
CA ARG A 284 -1.94 8.20 -13.20
C ARG A 284 -3.24 7.90 -13.93
N ALA A 285 -3.64 8.81 -14.80
CA ALA A 285 -4.67 8.60 -15.80
C ALA A 285 -4.17 9.04 -17.18
N TYR A 286 -4.71 8.45 -18.24
CA TYR A 286 -4.33 8.74 -19.62
C TYR A 286 -5.53 9.16 -20.45
N SER A 287 -5.35 10.19 -21.28
CA SER A 287 -6.32 10.56 -22.31
C SER A 287 -5.80 10.21 -23.69
N ALA A 288 -6.40 9.22 -24.35
CA ALA A 288 -6.08 8.92 -25.74
C ALA A 288 -6.49 10.05 -26.71
N THR A 289 -7.52 10.82 -26.35
CA THR A 289 -8.01 11.94 -27.17
C THR A 289 -7.07 13.13 -27.11
N LEU A 290 -6.53 13.43 -25.92
CA LEU A 290 -5.59 14.54 -25.72
C LEU A 290 -4.14 14.10 -25.95
N THR A 291 -3.87 12.79 -25.89
CA THR A 291 -2.51 12.22 -25.83
C THR A 291 -1.73 12.83 -24.67
N ASP A 292 -2.29 12.72 -23.47
CA ASP A 292 -1.77 13.34 -22.24
C ASP A 292 -1.86 12.37 -21.06
N HIS A 293 -0.79 12.32 -20.27
CA HIS A 293 -0.77 11.64 -18.97
C HIS A 293 -0.95 12.63 -17.82
N PHE A 294 -2.01 12.42 -17.06
CA PHE A 294 -2.34 13.22 -15.89
C PHE A 294 -2.02 12.48 -14.60
N TYR A 295 -1.30 13.15 -13.70
CA TYR A 295 -0.91 12.60 -12.39
C TYR A 295 -1.34 13.53 -11.27
N THR A 296 -1.95 12.95 -10.25
CA THR A 296 -2.29 13.71 -9.05
C THR A 296 -2.29 12.83 -7.82
N THR A 297 -2.15 13.47 -6.68
CA THR A 297 -2.47 12.87 -5.39
C THR A 297 -3.94 13.05 -5.04
N ASN A 298 -4.62 14.01 -5.69
CA ASN A 298 -5.95 14.47 -5.35
C ASN A 298 -7.07 13.55 -5.89
N TYR A 299 -7.79 12.91 -4.96
CA TYR A 299 -8.90 12.03 -5.28
C TYR A 299 -10.04 12.75 -6.03
N ALA A 300 -10.46 13.93 -5.55
CA ALA A 300 -11.52 14.70 -6.20
C ALA A 300 -11.12 15.15 -7.61
N GLU A 301 -9.86 15.57 -7.78
CA GLU A 301 -9.33 15.95 -9.09
C GLU A 301 -9.31 14.76 -10.06
N MET A 302 -8.80 13.61 -9.61
CA MET A 302 -8.79 12.39 -10.42
C MET A 302 -10.20 11.91 -10.76
N LYS A 303 -11.11 11.96 -9.79
CA LYS A 303 -12.54 11.63 -9.99
C LYS A 303 -13.19 12.58 -10.99
N ALA A 304 -12.88 13.87 -10.96
CA ALA A 304 -13.46 14.84 -11.88
C ALA A 304 -13.05 14.58 -13.32
N VAL A 305 -11.76 14.34 -13.59
CA VAL A 305 -11.24 14.10 -14.95
C VAL A 305 -11.63 12.72 -15.52
N THR A 306 -11.93 11.76 -14.66
CA THR A 306 -12.41 10.42 -15.07
C THR A 306 -13.91 10.39 -15.28
N LEU A 307 -14.71 11.06 -14.43
CA LEU A 307 -16.16 11.17 -14.61
C LEU A 307 -16.56 11.99 -15.84
N SER A 308 -15.74 12.95 -16.27
CA SER A 308 -15.97 13.66 -17.53
C SER A 308 -15.77 12.77 -18.76
N GLY A 309 -15.15 11.59 -18.59
CA GLY A 309 -14.75 10.69 -19.68
C GLY A 309 -13.54 11.18 -20.48
N THR A 310 -12.88 12.26 -20.05
CA THR A 310 -11.71 12.82 -20.74
C THR A 310 -10.47 11.95 -20.51
N TYR A 311 -10.30 11.45 -19.29
CA TYR A 311 -9.20 10.58 -18.90
C TYR A 311 -9.70 9.21 -18.47
N THR A 312 -8.92 8.18 -18.76
CA THR A 312 -9.08 6.84 -18.20
C THR A 312 -8.04 6.64 -17.12
N LEU A 313 -8.47 6.35 -15.89
CA LEU A 313 -7.55 5.99 -14.82
C LEU A 313 -6.78 4.73 -15.17
N GLU A 314 -5.47 4.72 -14.91
CA GLU A 314 -4.60 3.60 -15.24
C GLU A 314 -4.13 2.85 -13.99
N LYS A 315 -3.22 3.44 -13.19
CA LYS A 315 -2.61 2.77 -12.03
C LYS A 315 -1.98 3.78 -11.05
N THR A 316 -1.62 3.30 -9.86
CA THR A 316 -0.84 4.04 -8.86
C THR A 316 0.65 3.93 -9.19
N MET A 317 1.36 5.07 -9.27
CA MET A 317 2.81 5.12 -9.51
C MET A 317 3.61 4.80 -8.26
N GLY A 318 3.04 5.02 -7.09
CA GLY A 318 3.66 4.85 -5.79
C GLY A 318 3.04 5.83 -4.80
N PHE A 319 3.70 6.06 -3.67
CA PHE A 319 3.24 6.98 -2.65
C PHE A 319 4.18 8.17 -2.50
N VAL A 320 3.58 9.34 -2.39
CA VAL A 320 4.24 10.65 -2.31
C VAL A 320 3.57 11.51 -1.23
N PHE A 321 4.06 12.71 -0.99
CA PHE A 321 3.54 13.59 0.06
C PHE A 321 2.83 14.80 -0.53
N ARG A 322 1.78 15.30 0.12
CA ARG A 322 1.09 16.54 -0.32
C ARG A 322 1.66 17.80 0.32
N THR A 323 2.31 17.63 1.46
CA THR A 323 3.00 18.68 2.21
C THR A 323 4.48 18.34 2.31
N PRO A 324 5.35 19.32 2.61
CA PRO A 324 6.75 19.03 2.90
C PRO A 324 6.87 17.97 4.00
N ALA A 325 7.70 16.97 3.77
CA ALA A 325 8.05 15.91 4.70
C ALA A 325 9.58 15.85 4.83
N PRO A 326 10.15 15.18 5.85
CA PRO A 326 11.59 15.05 5.98
C PRO A 326 12.24 14.54 4.69
N SER A 327 13.28 15.23 4.23
CA SER A 327 14.06 14.86 3.04
C SER A 327 13.30 14.85 1.70
N THR A 328 12.13 15.49 1.61
CA THR A 328 11.39 15.62 0.35
C THR A 328 11.59 16.98 -0.32
N THR A 329 11.42 17.01 -1.64
CA THR A 329 11.46 18.22 -2.47
C THR A 329 10.14 18.37 -3.23
N PRO A 330 9.71 19.60 -3.58
CA PRO A 330 8.55 19.79 -4.45
C PRO A 330 8.73 19.09 -5.81
N LEU A 331 7.67 18.45 -6.27
CA LEU A 331 7.44 18.05 -7.65
C LEU A 331 6.47 19.08 -8.25
N TYR A 332 6.99 20.00 -9.05
CA TYR A 332 6.21 21.02 -9.72
C TYR A 332 5.37 20.38 -10.82
N ARG A 333 4.07 20.73 -10.88
CA ARG A 333 3.17 20.36 -11.96
C ARG A 333 2.96 21.57 -12.86
N LEU A 334 3.10 21.37 -14.15
CA LEU A 334 2.94 22.38 -15.18
C LEU A 334 2.03 21.84 -16.28
N TYR A 335 1.29 22.73 -16.95
CA TYR A 335 0.41 22.36 -18.04
C TYR A 335 0.60 23.28 -19.23
N SER A 336 0.67 22.72 -20.43
CA SER A 336 0.64 23.48 -21.68
C SER A 336 -0.67 23.27 -22.41
N LEU A 337 -1.45 24.35 -22.59
CA LEU A 337 -2.65 24.30 -23.44
C LEU A 337 -2.30 24.10 -24.92
N GLY A 338 -1.10 24.54 -25.35
CA GLY A 338 -0.66 24.44 -26.74
C GLY A 338 -0.24 23.02 -27.11
N ALA A 339 0.47 22.34 -26.21
CA ALA A 339 0.84 20.93 -26.39
C ALA A 339 -0.27 19.97 -25.92
N THR A 340 -1.17 20.44 -25.04
CA THR A 340 -2.13 19.59 -24.29
C THR A 340 -1.40 18.51 -23.52
N ASP A 341 -0.46 18.92 -22.66
CA ASP A 341 0.46 18.02 -21.95
C ASP A 341 0.76 18.52 -20.53
N HIS A 342 0.83 17.59 -19.58
CA HIS A 342 1.32 17.82 -18.24
C HIS A 342 2.80 17.49 -18.07
N PHE A 343 3.53 18.41 -17.45
CA PHE A 343 4.96 18.28 -17.18
C PHE A 343 5.24 18.32 -15.67
N TYR A 344 6.09 17.38 -15.21
CA TYR A 344 6.44 17.23 -13.80
C TYR A 344 7.96 17.31 -13.63
N THR A 345 8.43 18.15 -12.70
CA THR A 345 9.86 18.26 -12.41
C THR A 345 10.13 18.63 -10.97
N THR A 346 11.22 18.12 -10.42
CA THR A 346 11.77 18.57 -9.13
C THR A 346 12.72 19.77 -9.29
N SER A 347 13.09 20.11 -10.53
CA SER A 347 14.00 21.20 -10.85
C SER A 347 13.24 22.51 -11.07
N GLN A 348 13.31 23.42 -10.10
CA GLN A 348 12.73 24.76 -10.25
C GLN A 348 13.30 25.50 -11.48
N THR A 349 14.57 25.27 -11.81
CA THR A 349 15.21 25.84 -13.00
C THR A 349 14.61 25.30 -14.30
N GLU A 350 14.31 24.00 -14.36
CA GLU A 350 13.66 23.39 -15.52
C GLU A 350 12.22 23.89 -15.66
N ALA A 351 11.48 23.95 -14.55
CA ALA A 351 10.13 24.52 -14.52
C ALA A 351 10.11 25.96 -15.06
N ASN A 352 11.01 26.81 -14.56
CA ASN A 352 11.13 28.19 -15.04
C ASN A 352 11.48 28.26 -16.53
N PHE A 353 12.33 27.35 -17.01
CA PHE A 353 12.73 27.31 -18.42
C PHE A 353 11.57 26.95 -19.34
N VAL A 354 10.78 25.91 -19.01
CA VAL A 354 9.62 25.49 -19.83
C VAL A 354 8.45 26.47 -19.72
N ILE A 355 8.32 27.21 -18.62
CA ILE A 355 7.37 28.33 -18.51
C ILE A 355 7.76 29.45 -19.47
N LEU A 356 9.02 29.87 -19.45
CA LEU A 356 9.49 31.00 -20.25
C LEU A 356 9.58 30.70 -21.75
N ASN A 357 9.93 29.46 -22.11
CA ASN A 357 10.28 29.10 -23.48
C ASN A 357 9.42 27.99 -24.11
N GLY A 358 8.72 27.20 -23.29
CA GLY A 358 7.98 26.01 -23.72
C GLY A 358 6.47 26.18 -23.78
N GLY A 359 5.93 27.33 -23.37
CA GLY A 359 4.48 27.59 -23.38
C GLY A 359 3.72 26.85 -22.27
N TYR A 360 4.39 26.45 -21.19
CA TYR A 360 3.76 25.86 -20.01
C TYR A 360 3.35 26.94 -19.00
N GLY A 361 2.19 26.75 -18.37
CA GLY A 361 1.79 27.46 -17.16
C GLY A 361 2.10 26.62 -15.92
N THR A 362 2.31 27.28 -14.77
CA THR A 362 2.44 26.58 -13.49
C THR A 362 1.06 26.22 -12.95
N GLU A 363 0.93 24.99 -12.44
CA GLU A 363 -0.21 24.53 -11.64
C GLU A 363 0.19 24.35 -10.16
N GLY A 364 1.40 24.79 -9.79
CA GLY A 364 1.92 24.73 -8.43
C GLY A 364 2.71 23.45 -8.14
N THR A 365 2.69 23.05 -6.87
CA THR A 365 3.35 21.82 -6.40
C THR A 365 2.35 20.68 -6.41
N GLY A 366 2.53 19.68 -7.29
CA GLY A 366 1.63 18.54 -7.40
C GLY A 366 1.85 17.48 -6.32
N ALA A 367 3.10 17.36 -5.85
CA ALA A 367 3.49 16.47 -4.76
C ALA A 367 4.84 16.91 -4.15
N TYR A 368 5.24 16.26 -3.07
CA TYR A 368 6.58 16.27 -2.51
C TYR A 368 7.12 14.84 -2.59
N VAL A 369 8.34 14.71 -3.11
CA VAL A 369 8.97 13.43 -3.48
C VAL A 369 10.40 13.38 -2.98
N TYR A 370 11.02 12.20 -2.96
CA TYR A 370 12.44 12.10 -2.64
C TYR A 370 13.27 12.43 -3.90
N ALA A 371 14.18 13.39 -3.80
CA ALA A 371 15.10 13.72 -4.90
C ALA A 371 16.19 12.66 -5.12
N THR A 372 16.49 11.88 -4.07
CA THR A 372 17.49 10.82 -4.04
C THR A 372 16.89 9.56 -3.44
N GLN A 373 17.41 8.39 -3.82
CA GLN A 373 16.90 7.13 -3.28
C GLN A 373 17.04 7.06 -1.76
N VAL A 374 15.96 6.66 -1.10
CA VAL A 374 15.89 6.31 0.33
C VAL A 374 15.37 4.87 0.48
N GLY A 375 15.48 4.27 1.66
CA GLY A 375 14.91 2.94 1.94
C GLY A 375 13.41 2.90 1.63
N GLY A 376 12.92 1.79 1.06
CA GLY A 376 11.52 1.63 0.65
C GLY A 376 11.08 2.46 -0.56
N SER A 377 11.98 3.25 -1.18
CA SER A 377 11.66 4.04 -2.37
C SER A 377 12.15 3.41 -3.68
N ILE A 378 11.36 3.59 -4.73
CA ILE A 378 11.62 3.16 -6.11
C ILE A 378 11.70 4.37 -7.05
N PRO A 379 12.45 4.27 -8.17
CA PRO A 379 12.57 5.35 -9.13
C PRO A 379 11.26 5.60 -9.88
N LEU A 380 10.90 6.88 -10.05
CA LEU A 380 9.94 7.35 -11.05
C LEU A 380 10.73 7.83 -12.27
N TYR A 381 10.65 7.09 -13.36
CA TYR A 381 11.29 7.43 -14.63
C TYR A 381 10.49 8.50 -15.37
N ARG A 382 11.18 9.40 -16.07
CA ARG A 382 10.58 10.34 -17.02
C ARG A 382 10.96 9.95 -18.43
N LEU A 383 9.99 9.95 -19.32
CA LEU A 383 10.14 9.74 -20.74
C LEU A 383 9.46 10.86 -21.50
N PHE A 384 9.90 11.12 -22.73
CA PHE A 384 9.28 12.11 -23.60
C PHE A 384 9.15 11.60 -25.03
N SER A 385 7.99 11.83 -25.66
CA SER A 385 7.76 11.54 -27.07
C SER A 385 7.61 12.84 -27.88
N PRO A 386 8.61 13.23 -28.70
CA PRO A 386 8.51 14.43 -29.51
C PRO A 386 7.39 14.38 -30.56
N SER A 387 7.00 13.18 -31.00
CA SER A 387 5.90 13.00 -31.96
C SER A 387 4.52 13.11 -31.31
N ALA A 388 4.39 12.67 -30.06
CA ALA A 388 3.14 12.77 -29.30
C ALA A 388 3.03 14.11 -28.56
N LEU A 389 4.15 14.80 -28.35
CA LEU A 389 4.29 15.95 -27.44
C LEU A 389 3.90 15.62 -26.00
N ASP A 390 4.11 14.37 -25.57
CA ASP A 390 3.68 13.84 -24.26
C ASP A 390 4.88 13.54 -23.35
N ASN A 391 4.75 13.95 -22.09
CA ASN A 391 5.62 13.55 -21.00
C ASN A 391 5.01 12.38 -20.22
N PHE A 392 5.76 11.29 -20.17
CA PHE A 392 5.33 10.05 -19.57
C PHE A 392 6.18 9.70 -18.35
N TYR A 393 5.54 9.29 -17.25
CA TYR A 393 6.18 8.94 -16.00
C TYR A 393 5.71 7.57 -15.53
N THR A 394 6.67 6.73 -15.14
CA THR A 394 6.37 5.39 -14.66
C THR A 394 7.39 4.89 -13.65
N THR A 395 6.94 4.08 -12.71
CA THR A 395 7.80 3.29 -11.82
C THR A 395 8.02 1.86 -12.32
N ASP A 396 7.32 1.46 -13.39
CA ASP A 396 7.41 0.14 -13.99
C ASP A 396 8.53 0.13 -15.06
N GLU A 397 9.57 -0.66 -14.78
CA GLU A 397 10.73 -0.81 -15.66
C GLU A 397 10.36 -1.44 -17.01
N ALA A 398 9.43 -2.40 -17.05
CA ALA A 398 8.99 -3.02 -18.29
C ALA A 398 8.14 -2.04 -19.12
N GLU A 399 7.31 -1.22 -18.46
CA GLU A 399 6.53 -0.17 -19.14
C GLU A 399 7.44 0.91 -19.74
N ARG A 400 8.50 1.31 -19.01
CA ARG A 400 9.54 2.21 -19.52
C ARG A 400 10.20 1.62 -20.77
N GLU A 401 10.64 0.36 -20.70
CA GLU A 401 11.30 -0.32 -21.82
C GLU A 401 10.39 -0.43 -23.05
N ASP A 402 9.13 -0.79 -22.86
CA ASP A 402 8.15 -0.89 -23.93
C ASP A 402 7.84 0.47 -24.57
N ALA A 403 7.73 1.53 -23.78
CA ALA A 403 7.54 2.88 -24.28
C ALA A 403 8.70 3.33 -25.19
N VAL A 404 9.94 3.01 -24.81
CA VAL A 404 11.13 3.30 -25.62
C VAL A 404 11.20 2.45 -26.88
N GLN A 405 11.04 1.13 -26.74
CA GLN A 405 11.26 0.19 -27.84
C GLN A 405 10.14 0.19 -28.87
N LYS A 406 8.89 0.47 -28.45
CA LYS A 406 7.70 0.26 -29.26
C LYS A 406 6.91 1.54 -29.55
N LEU A 407 6.98 2.54 -28.67
CA LEU A 407 6.10 3.72 -28.72
C LEU A 407 6.81 5.04 -29.06
N GLY A 408 8.14 5.00 -29.28
CA GLY A 408 8.91 6.16 -29.73
C GLY A 408 9.25 7.17 -28.64
N TYR A 409 9.16 6.79 -27.36
CA TYR A 409 9.60 7.62 -26.26
C TYR A 409 11.12 7.58 -26.10
N THR A 410 11.69 8.70 -25.66
CA THR A 410 13.08 8.79 -25.20
C THR A 410 13.08 8.74 -23.68
N ASP A 411 13.88 7.83 -23.11
CA ASP A 411 14.13 7.81 -21.66
C ASP A 411 14.99 9.01 -21.25
N LEU A 412 14.47 9.81 -20.32
CA LEU A 412 15.13 10.99 -19.75
C LEU A 412 15.71 10.71 -18.35
N GLY A 413 15.66 9.46 -17.90
CA GLY A 413 16.20 8.99 -16.63
C GLY A 413 15.23 9.14 -15.47
N ILE A 414 15.80 9.09 -14.26
CA ILE A 414 15.03 9.16 -13.01
C ILE A 414 14.65 10.61 -12.73
N ALA A 415 13.34 10.88 -12.66
CA ALA A 415 12.81 12.20 -12.31
C ALA A 415 12.86 12.46 -10.79
N CYS A 416 12.50 11.44 -10.01
CA CYS A 416 12.50 11.41 -8.56
C CYS A 416 12.33 9.97 -8.04
N TYR A 417 12.21 9.82 -6.73
CA TYR A 417 11.91 8.56 -6.06
C TYR A 417 10.61 8.69 -5.26
N VAL A 418 9.78 7.64 -5.32
CA VAL A 418 8.49 7.54 -4.64
C VAL A 418 8.49 6.27 -3.79
N LEU A 419 7.69 6.21 -2.73
CA LEU A 419 7.56 4.96 -1.96
C LEU A 419 6.83 3.92 -2.82
N GLN A 420 7.29 2.67 -2.75
CA GLN A 420 6.73 1.57 -3.53
C GLN A 420 5.29 1.23 -3.11
N ASN A 421 4.54 0.47 -3.91
CA ASN A 421 3.33 -0.20 -3.44
C ASN A 421 3.75 -1.56 -2.85
N LEU A 422 3.47 -1.82 -1.56
CA LEU A 422 3.90 -3.06 -0.87
C LEU A 422 3.38 -4.32 -1.57
#